data_AF-A0A7Y2KUA6-F1
#
_entry.id   AF-A0A7Y2KUA6-F1
#
_cell.length_a   1.000
_cell.length_b   1.000
_cell.length_c   1.000
_cell.angle_alpha   90.00
_cell.angle_beta   90.00
_cell.angle_gamma   90.00
#
_symmetry.space_group_name_H-M   'P 1'
#
loop_
_entity.id
_entity.type
_entity.pdbx_description
1 polymer ?
#
loop_
_entity_poly.entity_id
_entity_poly.type
_entity_poly.pdbx_seq_one_letter_code
_entity_poly.pdbx_strand_id
1 'polypeptide(L)'
;GAILAMLAALVLSYVTSDPSIALASATAFAVSECIDWLVFSITKRPLHDRLWISSALSIPLDTFIFFGMIDAFTPGVILTAMASKFAGVTCVWLAMAWRLRKAAERSRIM
;
A
#
# COMPACT_ATOMS: atom_id res chain seq x y z
N GLY A 1 -6.98 -3.74 -13.69
CA GLY A 1 -5.59 -4.09 -13.32
C GLY A 1 -5.52 -4.72 -11.95
N ALA A 2 -5.63 -3.91 -10.89
CA ALA A 2 -5.49 -4.36 -9.50
C ALA A 2 -6.41 -5.52 -9.10
N ILE A 3 -7.70 -5.45 -9.42
CA ILE A 3 -8.68 -6.51 -9.07
C ILE A 3 -8.33 -7.87 -9.71
N LEU A 4 -7.86 -7.88 -10.96
CA LEU A 4 -7.45 -9.12 -11.63
C LEU A 4 -6.17 -9.70 -11.03
N ALA A 5 -5.20 -8.84 -10.70
CA ALA A 5 -3.98 -9.26 -10.01
C ALA A 5 -4.28 -9.80 -8.60
N MET A 6 -5.25 -9.19 -7.92
CA MET A 6 -5.70 -9.61 -6.60
C MET A 6 -6.44 -10.96 -6.65
N LEU A 7 -7.33 -11.15 -7.62
CA LEU A 7 -8.00 -12.44 -7.82
C LEU A 7 -6.99 -13.55 -8.14
N ALA A 8 -5.99 -13.28 -8.98
CA ALA A 8 -4.93 -14.23 -9.27
C ALA A 8 -4.10 -14.56 -8.01
N ALA A 9 -3.74 -13.56 -7.21
CA ALA A 9 -3.04 -13.77 -5.95
C ALA A 9 -3.88 -14.57 -4.95
N LEU A 10 -5.18 -14.32 -4.88
CA LEU A 10 -6.11 -15.02 -3.99
C LEU A 10 -6.24 -16.50 -4.36
N VAL A 11 -6.42 -16.79 -5.65
CA VAL A 11 -6.48 -18.16 -6.17
C VAL A 11 -5.17 -18.89 -5.91
N LEU A 12 -4.03 -18.22 -6.15
CA LEU A 12 -2.72 -18.80 -5.88
C LEU A 12 -2.56 -19.12 -4.39
N SER A 13 -2.84 -18.17 -3.50
CA SER A 13 -2.78 -18.39 -2.05
C SER A 13 -3.77 -19.45 -1.56
N TYR A 14 -4.96 -19.56 -2.14
CA TYR A 14 -5.93 -20.60 -1.77
C TYR A 14 -5.44 -22.00 -2.14
N VAL A 15 -4.68 -22.12 -3.24
CA VAL A 15 -4.10 -23.40 -3.68
C VAL A 15 -2.82 -23.75 -2.91
N THR A 16 -2.03 -22.76 -2.49
CA THR A 16 -0.70 -22.99 -1.89
C THR A 16 -0.64 -22.84 -0.36
N SER A 17 -1.62 -22.19 0.26
CA SER A 17 -1.58 -21.79 1.67
C SER A 17 -2.85 -22.20 2.41
N ASP A 18 -2.80 -22.08 3.74
CA ASP A 18 -3.96 -22.26 4.60
C ASP A 18 -5.08 -21.25 4.19
N PRO A 19 -6.34 -21.68 4.01
CA PRO A 19 -7.46 -20.81 3.61
C PRO A 19 -7.62 -19.56 4.49
N SER A 20 -7.20 -19.64 5.75
CA SER A 20 -7.13 -18.52 6.69
C SER A 20 -6.27 -17.36 6.18
N ILE A 21 -5.12 -17.65 5.56
CA ILE A 21 -4.19 -16.64 5.03
C ILE A 21 -4.80 -15.94 3.82
N ALA A 22 -5.45 -16.69 2.92
CA ALA A 22 -6.10 -16.13 1.75
C ALA A 22 -7.23 -15.16 2.14
N LEU A 23 -8.05 -15.53 3.12
CA LEU A 23 -9.12 -14.67 3.65
C LEU A 23 -8.55 -13.42 4.33
N ALA A 24 -7.49 -13.58 5.14
CA ALA A 24 -6.82 -12.47 5.79
C ALA A 24 -6.27 -11.45 4.78
N SER A 25 -5.57 -11.92 3.74
CA SER A 25 -5.08 -11.05 2.66
C SER A 25 -6.20 -10.37 1.90
N ALA A 26 -7.30 -11.08 1.60
CA ALA A 26 -8.45 -10.50 0.91
C ALA A 26 -9.04 -9.33 1.71
N THR A 27 -9.20 -9.54 3.01
CA THR A 27 -9.84 -8.60 3.92
C THR A 27 -8.96 -7.38 4.14
N ALA A 28 -7.68 -7.59 4.45
CA ALA A 28 -6.70 -6.52 4.66
C ALA A 28 -6.57 -5.63 3.41
N PHE A 29 -6.49 -6.25 2.22
CA PHE A 29 -6.43 -5.52 0.96
C PHE A 29 -7.73 -4.77 0.67
N ALA A 30 -8.90 -5.40 0.81
CA ALA A 30 -10.18 -4.75 0.52
C ALA A 30 -10.39 -3.51 1.38
N VAL A 31 -10.00 -3.58 2.66
CA VAL A 31 -10.06 -2.43 3.57
C VAL A 31 -9.06 -1.35 3.14
N SER A 32 -7.84 -1.73 2.79
CA SER A 32 -6.79 -0.80 2.35
C SER A 32 -7.15 -0.08 1.05
N GLU A 33 -7.72 -0.80 0.07
CA GLU A 33 -8.19 -0.21 -1.18
C GLU A 33 -9.38 0.75 -0.94
N CYS A 34 -10.27 0.45 0.01
CA CYS A 34 -11.33 1.38 0.40
C CYS A 34 -10.76 2.68 0.99
N ILE A 35 -9.72 2.60 1.83
CA ILE A 35 -9.05 3.77 2.40
C ILE A 35 -8.34 4.55 1.30
N ASP A 36 -7.64 3.85 0.41
CA ASP A 36 -6.96 4.50 -0.72
C ASP A 36 -7.97 5.23 -1.60
N TRP A 37 -9.07 4.56 -1.97
CA TRP A 37 -10.14 5.18 -2.72
C TRP A 37 -10.71 6.43 -2.01
N LEU A 38 -10.94 6.35 -0.69
CA LEU A 38 -11.44 7.48 0.11
C LEU A 38 -10.44 8.65 0.11
N VAL A 39 -9.17 8.40 0.38
CA VAL A 39 -8.11 9.41 0.43
C VAL A 39 -7.94 10.07 -0.93
N PHE A 40 -7.88 9.29 -2.01
CA PHE A 40 -7.74 9.81 -3.37
C PHE A 40 -8.97 10.54 -3.88
N SER A 41 -10.17 10.18 -3.42
CA SER A 41 -11.42 10.84 -3.81
C SER A 41 -11.62 12.18 -3.11
N ILE A 42 -11.27 12.27 -1.82
CA ILE A 42 -11.49 13.49 -1.02
C ILE A 42 -10.33 14.47 -1.14
N THR A 43 -9.09 13.96 -1.22
CA THR A 43 -7.89 14.81 -1.14
C THR A 43 -7.59 15.46 -2.49
N LYS A 44 -7.50 16.79 -2.52
CA LYS A 44 -7.15 17.58 -3.73
C LYS A 44 -5.66 17.98 -3.79
N ARG A 45 -4.77 17.22 -3.15
CA ARG A 45 -3.32 17.47 -3.09
C ARG A 45 -2.59 16.91 -4.31
N PRO A 46 -1.33 17.31 -4.60
CA PRO A 46 -0.55 16.69 -5.68
C PRO A 46 -0.41 15.17 -5.50
N LEU A 47 -0.23 14.44 -6.60
CA LEU A 47 -0.27 12.96 -6.62
C LEU A 47 0.70 12.31 -5.61
N HIS A 48 1.92 12.84 -5.49
CA HIS A 48 2.92 12.32 -4.57
C HIS A 48 2.47 12.43 -3.09
N ASP A 49 1.93 13.57 -2.67
CA ASP A 49 1.41 13.75 -1.30
C ASP A 49 0.25 12.82 -1.00
N ARG A 50 -0.66 12.65 -1.97
CA ARG A 50 -1.78 11.71 -1.85
C ARG A 50 -1.29 10.30 -1.64
N LEU A 51 -0.31 9.85 -2.43
CA LEU A 51 0.26 8.51 -2.27
C LEU A 51 0.80 8.28 -0.85
N TRP A 52 1.57 9.24 -0.32
CA TRP A 52 2.18 9.09 1.00
C TRP A 52 1.14 9.12 2.12
N ILE A 53 0.16 10.02 2.05
CA ILE A 53 -0.94 10.12 3.03
C ILE A 53 -1.79 8.85 3.01
N SER A 54 -2.15 8.37 1.82
CA SER A 54 -2.92 7.14 1.63
C SER A 54 -2.20 5.96 2.25
N SER A 55 -0.93 5.79 1.90
CA SER A 55 -0.09 4.72 2.42
C SER A 55 0.11 4.80 3.93
N ALA A 56 0.20 6.01 4.50
CA ALA A 56 0.34 6.18 5.95
C ALA A 56 -0.87 5.67 6.74
N LEU A 57 -2.05 5.65 6.13
CA LEU A 57 -3.27 5.09 6.72
C LEU A 57 -3.45 3.61 6.36
N SER A 58 -3.23 3.25 5.09
CA SER A 58 -3.47 1.90 4.58
C SER A 58 -2.42 0.89 5.07
N ILE A 59 -1.15 1.26 5.23
CA ILE A 59 -0.10 0.34 5.70
C ILE A 59 -0.37 -0.20 7.12
N PRO A 60 -0.64 0.64 8.15
CA PRO A 60 -0.97 0.15 9.48
C PRO A 60 -2.22 -0.74 9.46
N LEU A 61 -3.28 -0.31 8.74
CA LEU A 61 -4.55 -1.05 8.72
C LEU A 61 -4.41 -2.40 8.01
N ASP A 62 -3.73 -2.47 6.87
CA ASP A 62 -3.40 -3.73 6.20
C ASP A 62 -2.62 -4.67 7.12
N THR A 63 -1.56 -4.15 7.75
CA THR A 63 -0.66 -4.94 8.59
C THR A 63 -1.38 -5.49 9.81
N PHE A 64 -2.17 -4.66 10.50
CA PHE A 64 -2.90 -5.07 11.70
C PHE A 64 -4.02 -6.05 11.38
N ILE A 65 -4.78 -5.84 10.29
CA ILE A 65 -5.85 -6.76 9.90
C ILE A 65 -5.24 -8.09 9.47
N PHE A 66 -4.22 -8.09 8.61
CA PHE A 66 -3.59 -9.31 8.14
C PHE A 66 -2.99 -10.14 9.28
N PHE A 67 -2.08 -9.56 10.07
CA PHE A 67 -1.42 -10.30 11.14
C PHE A 67 -2.34 -10.59 12.34
N GLY A 68 -3.37 -9.78 12.54
CA GLY A 68 -4.41 -10.04 13.55
C GLY A 68 -5.30 -11.22 13.18
N MET A 69 -5.61 -11.41 11.89
CA MET A 69 -6.46 -12.53 11.44
C MET A 69 -5.74 -13.87 11.37
N ILE A 70 -4.40 -13.89 11.27
CA ILE A 70 -3.59 -15.12 11.24
C ILE A 70 -2.88 -15.40 12.57
N ASP A 71 -3.27 -14.72 13.65
CA ASP A 71 -2.69 -14.84 15.01
C ASP A 71 -1.15 -14.67 15.07
N ALA A 72 -0.56 -13.98 14.10
CA ALA A 72 0.89 -13.71 14.04
C ALA A 72 1.23 -12.28 14.50
N PHE A 73 0.44 -11.74 15.42
CA PHE A 73 0.52 -10.37 15.93
C PHE A 73 1.66 -10.18 16.92
N THR A 74 2.90 -10.22 16.42
CA THR A 74 4.10 -9.97 17.25
C THR A 74 4.70 -8.59 16.94
N PRO A 75 5.22 -7.87 17.95
CA PRO A 75 5.82 -6.55 17.73
C PRO A 75 6.94 -6.58 16.69
N GLY A 76 7.77 -7.64 16.66
CA GLY A 76 8.85 -7.76 15.68
C GLY A 76 8.35 -7.88 14.24
N VAL A 77 7.33 -8.70 13.99
CA VAL A 77 6.74 -8.88 12.65
C VAL A 77 6.03 -7.60 12.20
N ILE A 78 5.25 -6.97 13.07
CA ILE A 78 4.55 -5.72 12.76
C ILE A 78 5.55 -4.61 12.43
N LEU A 79 6.56 -4.42 13.27
CA LEU A 79 7.56 -3.36 13.07
C LEU A 79 8.36 -3.56 11.79
N THR A 80 8.82 -4.79 11.52
CA THR A 80 9.59 -5.08 10.30
C THR A 80 8.74 -4.95 9.04
N ALA A 81 7.49 -5.43 9.06
CA ALA A 81 6.55 -5.29 7.95
C ALA A 81 6.22 -3.83 7.66
N MET A 82 5.88 -3.06 8.70
CA MET A 82 5.58 -1.64 8.56
C MET A 82 6.82 -0.86 8.07
N ALA A 83 7.99 -1.09 8.67
CA ALA A 83 9.22 -0.42 8.27
C ALA A 83 9.57 -0.67 6.81
N SER A 84 9.45 -1.91 6.33
CA SER A 84 9.69 -2.27 4.93
C SER A 84 8.72 -1.53 3.99
N LYS A 85 7.42 -1.53 4.30
CA LYS A 85 6.40 -0.86 3.48
C LYS A 85 6.57 0.67 3.47
N PHE A 86 6.85 1.27 4.62
CA PHE A 86 7.10 2.71 4.73
C PHE A 86 8.37 3.13 4.00
N ALA A 87 9.42 2.33 4.06
CA ALA A 87 10.64 2.57 3.28
C ALA A 87 10.33 2.55 1.78
N GLY A 88 9.61 1.53 1.29
CA GLY A 88 9.21 1.42 -0.11
C GLY A 88 8.40 2.62 -0.60
N VAL A 89 7.36 3.02 0.14
CA VAL A 89 6.53 4.18 -0.22
C VAL A 89 7.34 5.47 -0.21
N THR A 90 8.23 5.65 0.77
CA THR A 90 9.09 6.84 0.84
C THR A 90 10.05 6.90 -0.34
N CYS A 91 10.63 5.77 -0.77
CA CYS A 91 11.46 5.70 -1.98
C CYS A 91 10.68 6.11 -3.23
N VAL A 92 9.45 5.62 -3.42
CA VAL A 92 8.60 5.97 -4.57
C VAL A 92 8.21 7.46 -4.51
N TRP A 93 7.87 7.97 -3.34
CA TRP A 93 7.56 9.38 -3.12
C TRP A 93 8.75 10.29 -3.49
N LEU A 94 9.96 9.95 -3.05
CA LEU A 94 11.19 10.67 -3.41
C LEU A 94 11.45 10.63 -4.93
N ALA A 95 11.26 9.47 -5.56
CA ALA A 95 11.44 9.32 -7.00
C ALA A 95 10.45 10.21 -7.80
N MET A 96 9.19 10.29 -7.36
CA MET A 96 8.20 11.18 -7.97
C MET A 96 8.55 12.66 -7.74
N ALA A 97 8.94 13.03 -6.51
CA ALA A 97 9.37 14.39 -6.19
C ALA A 97 10.56 14.83 -7.04
N TRP A 98 11.53 13.94 -7.27
CA TRP A 98 12.68 14.19 -8.13
C TRP A 98 12.29 14.38 -9.61
N ARG A 99 11.37 13.54 -10.12
CA ARG A 99 10.87 13.67 -11.50
C ARG A 99 10.14 15.01 -11.72
N LEU A 100 9.34 15.45 -10.75
CA LEU A 100 8.64 16.74 -10.83
C LEU A 100 9.61 17.93 -10.87
N ARG A 101 10.68 17.89 -10.07
CA ARG A 101 11.73 18.93 -10.09
C ARG A 101 12.44 19.00 -11.44
N LYS A 102 12.83 17.85 -12.00
CA LYS A 102 13.48 17.80 -13.32
C LYS A 102 12.58 18.29 -14.45
N ALA A 103 11.28 18.01 -14.39
CA ALA A 103 10.33 18.51 -15.38
C ALA A 103 10.22 20.04 -15.33
N ALA A 104 10.16 20.63 -14.13
CA ALA A 104 10.11 22.08 -13.94
C ALA A 104 11.38 22.79 -14.42
N GLU A 105 12.54 22.17 -14.23
CA GLU A 105 13.82 22.70 -14.70
C GLU A 105 13.93 22.66 -16.23
N ARG A 106 13.45 21.58 -16.87
CA ARG A 106 13.40 21.47 -18.34
C ARG A 106 12.49 22.51 -18.98
N SER A 107 11.36 22.85 -18.35
CA SER A 107 10.44 23.88 -18.86
C SER A 107 10.97 25.31 -18.74
N ARG A 108 12.02 25.57 -17.96
CA ARG A 108 12.65 26.90 -17.86
C ARG A 108 13.72 27.17 -18.92
N ILE A 109 14.16 26.13 -19.64
CA ILE A 109 15.26 26.19 -20.60
C ILE A 109 14.73 26.24 -22.06
N MET A 110 13.44 25.98 -22.27
CA MET A 110 12.70 26.20 -23.52
C MET A 110 12.01 27.56 -23.49
#